data_AF-A0A0B2P502-F1
#
_entry.id   AF-A0A0B2P502-F1
#
_cell.length_a   1.000
_cell.length_b   1.000
_cell.length_c   1.000
_cell.angle_alpha   90.00
_cell.angle_beta   90.00
_cell.angle_gamma   90.00
#
_symmetry.space_group_name_H-M   'P 1'
#
loop_
_entity.id
_entity.type
_entity.pdbx_description
1 polymer ?
#
loop_
_entity_poly.entity_id
_entity_poly.type
_entity_poly.pdbx_seq_one_letter_code
_entity_poly.pdbx_strand_id
1 'polypeptide(L)' 'FELVLGLKVNFAKSNVIGINMEERTMEGISQFLSCRLGSMSFKFLGVPVGANPRLRST' A
#
# COMPACT_ATOMS: atom_id res chain seq x y z
N PHE A 1 19.25 -3.87 -4.26
CA PHE A 1 18.61 -2.81 -5.07
C PHE A 1 19.46 -1.55 -5.10
N GLU A 2 19.75 -0.94 -3.95
CA GLU A 2 20.51 0.32 -3.89
C GLU A 2 21.93 0.20 -4.47
N LEU A 3 22.70 -0.82 -4.10
CA LEU A 3 24.08 -0.99 -4.59
C LEU A 3 24.18 -1.38 -6.07
N VAL A 4 23.18 -2.05 -6.63
CA VAL A 4 23.22 -2.58 -8.00
C VAL A 4 22.55 -1.63 -8.99
N LEU A 5 21.45 -0.98 -8.59
CA LEU A 5 20.66 -0.10 -9.45
C LEU A 5 20.81 1.39 -9.10
N GLY A 6 21.46 1.75 -7.99
CA GLY A 6 21.54 3.13 -7.51
C GLY A 6 20.19 3.69 -7.04
N LEU A 7 19.17 2.84 -6.85
CA LEU A 7 17.81 3.24 -6.50
C LEU A 7 17.55 3.08 -5.00
N LYS A 8 16.92 4.10 -4.41
CA LYS A 8 16.46 4.08 -3.02
C LYS A 8 14.93 4.04 -2.95
N VAL A 9 14.39 3.12 -2.17
CA VAL A 9 12.95 3.02 -1.93
C VAL A 9 12.49 4.23 -1.11
N ASN A 10 11.42 4.88 -1.56
CA ASN A 10 10.78 5.94 -0.80
C ASN A 10 9.68 5.36 0.10
N PHE A 11 10.04 4.97 1.31
CA PHE A 11 9.10 4.38 2.27
C PHE A 11 7.93 5.32 2.63
N ALA A 12 8.15 6.63 2.60
CA ALA A 12 7.09 7.63 2.81
C ALA A 12 6.09 7.73 1.64
N LYS A 13 6.37 7.13 0.48
CA LYS A 13 5.44 7.00 -0.66
C LYS A 13 4.99 5.56 -0.90
N SER A 14 5.58 4.59 -0.21
CA SER A 14 5.20 3.18 -0.29
C SER A 14 4.14 2.84 0.75
N ASN A 15 3.12 2.10 0.33
CA ASN A 15 2.10 1.54 1.23
C ASN A 15 2.07 0.02 1.09
N VAL A 16 1.75 -0.69 2.17
CA VAL A 16 1.47 -2.13 2.17
C VAL A 16 -0.02 -2.35 2.38
N ILE A 17 -0.60 -3.22 1.55
CA ILE A 17 -2.02 -3.58 1.58
C ILE A 17 -2.08 -5.09 1.70
N GLY A 18 -2.73 -5.59 2.76
CA GLY A 18 -2.93 -7.02 2.97
C GLY A 18 -4.25 -7.47 2.34
N ILE A 19 -4.24 -8.70 1.85
CA ILE A 19 -5.42 -9.35 1.26
C ILE A 19 -5.74 -10.54 2.14
N ASN A 20 -6.92 -10.52 2.77
CA ASN A 20 -7.36 -11.59 3.68
C ASN A 20 -6.36 -11.86 4.82
N MET A 21 -5.84 -10.79 5.44
CA MET A 21 -4.88 -10.85 6.55
C MET A 21 -5.46 -10.16 7.79
N GLU A 22 -5.03 -10.61 8.98
CA GLU A 22 -5.37 -9.94 10.23
C GLU A 22 -4.64 -8.59 10.36
N GLU A 23 -5.34 -7.59 10.91
CA GLU A 23 -4.82 -6.23 11.09
C GLU A 23 -3.53 -6.19 11.93
N ARG A 24 -3.43 -7.00 12.99
CA ARG A 24 -2.20 -7.07 13.82
C ARG A 24 -0.99 -7.56 13.03
N THR A 25 -1.17 -8.55 12.17
CA THR A 25 -0.10 -9.05 11.29
C THR A 25 0.32 -7.96 10.30
N MET A 26 -0.67 -7.26 9.76
CA MET A 26 -0.47 -6.13 8.85
C MET A 26 0.31 -4.99 9.50
N GLU A 27 0.00 -4.64 10.74
CA GLU A 27 0.74 -3.64 11.52
C GLU A 27 2.20 -4.04 11.69
N GLY A 28 2.45 -5.29 12.11
CA GLY A 28 3.81 -5.82 12.25
C GLY A 28 4.61 -5.78 10.95
N ILE A 29 3.97 -6.12 9.82
CA ILE A 29 4.60 -6.04 8.49
C ILE A 29 4.91 -4.58 8.12
N SER A 30 3.96 -3.66 8.35
CA SER A 30 4.13 -2.25 8.00
C SER A 30 5.29 -1.62 8.77
N GLN A 31 5.43 -1.96 10.06
CA GLN A 31 6.52 -1.52 10.92
C GLN A 31 7.86 -2.13 10.49
N PHE A 32 7.89 -3.43 10.21
CA PHE A 32 9.09 -4.12 9.72
C PHE A 32 9.62 -3.52 8.41
N LEU A 33 8.72 -3.20 7.48
CA LEU A 33 9.06 -2.60 6.19
C LEU A 33 9.23 -1.07 6.24
N SER A 34 8.98 -0.45 7.41
CA SER A 34 8.99 1.02 7.59
C SER A 34 8.08 1.78 6.64
N CYS A 35 7.00 1.15 6.17
CA CYS A 35 6.04 1.73 5.21
C CYS A 35 4.67 1.92 5.85
N ARG A 36 3.80 2.72 5.23
CA ARG A 36 2.44 2.92 5.76
C ARG A 36 1.52 1.75 5.42
N LEU A 37 0.56 1.50 6.29
CA LEU A 37 -0.56 0.60 6.03
C LEU A 37 -1.55 1.29 5.07
N GLY A 38 -1.90 0.63 3.98
CA GLY A 38 -2.81 1.12 2.96
C GLY A 38 -4.18 0.44 2.99
N SER A 39 -5.11 0.97 2.20
CA SER A 39 -6.44 0.40 2.00
C SER A 39 -6.57 -0.19 0.59
N MET A 40 -7.46 -1.19 0.44
CA MET A 40 -7.73 -1.84 -0.84
C MET A 40 -8.23 -0.86 -1.93
N SER A 41 -8.93 0.20 -1.55
CA SER A 41 -9.31 1.29 -2.45
C SER A 41 -8.28 2.42 -2.42
N PHE A 42 -7.49 2.56 -3.48
CA PHE A 42 -6.44 3.59 -3.58
C PHE A 42 -6.31 4.15 -5.00
N LYS A 43 -5.56 5.25 -5.16
CA LYS A 43 -5.25 5.83 -6.48
C LYS A 43 -3.84 5.45 -6.92
N PHE A 44 -3.71 4.87 -8.10
CA PHE A 44 -2.42 4.62 -8.74
C PHE A 44 -2.36 5.39 -10.05
N LEU A 45 -1.43 6.35 -10.15
CA LEU A 45 -1.30 7.23 -11.32
C LEU A 45 -2.63 7.92 -11.72
N GLY A 46 -3.45 8.29 -10.72
CA GLY A 46 -4.76 8.90 -10.94
C GLY A 46 -5.90 7.91 -11.21
N VAL A 47 -5.60 6.63 -11.41
CA VAL A 47 -6.60 5.58 -11.64
C VAL A 47 -7.02 4.95 -10.30
N PRO A 48 -8.32 4.89 -9.96
CA PRO A 48 -8.78 4.22 -8.76
C PRO A 48 -8.67 2.70 -8.91
N VAL A 49 -7.89 2.07 -8.03
CA VAL A 49 -7.68 0.62 -7.93
C VAL A 49 -8.46 0.10 -6.73
N GLY A 50 -9.14 -1.04 -6.89
CA GLY A 50 -9.94 -1.67 -5.83
C GLY A 50 -11.19 -0.89 -5.40
N ALA A 51 -11.49 0.24 -6.05
CA ALA A 51 -12.76 0.94 -5.90
C ALA A 51 -13.88 0.10 -6.53
N ASN A 52 -15.02 -0.03 -5.84
CA ASN A 52 -16.19 -0.70 -6.39
C ASN A 52 -16.99 0.30 -7.23
N PRO A 53 -17.02 0.18 -8.58
CA PRO A 53 -17.75 1.11 -9.44
C PRO A 53 -19.27 1.08 -9.23
N ARG A 54 -19.79 0.05 -8.52
CA ARG A 54 -21.21 -0.07 -8.18
C ARG A 54 -21.60 0.70 -6.92
N LEU A 55 -20.64 1.10 -6.08
CA LEU A 55 -20.88 1.98 -4.95
C LEU A 55 -20.88 3.42 -5.48
N ARG A 56 -22.08 3.96 -5.75
CA ARG A 56 -22.23 5.41 -5.93
C ARG A 56 -22.02 6.06 -4.56
N SER A 57 -21.18 7.08 -4.49
CA SER A 57 -21.21 7.99 -3.34
C SER A 57 -22.56 8.69 -3.38
N THR A 58 -23.49 8.27 -2.53
CA THR A 58 -24.62 9.11 -2.09
C THR A 58 -24.10 10.33 -1.34
#